data_AF-A0A653QGS6-F1
#
_entry.id   AF-A0A653QGS6-F1
#
_cell.length_a   1.000
_cell.length_b   1.000
_cell.length_c   1.000
_cell.angle_alpha   90.00
_cell.angle_beta   90.00
_cell.angle_gamma   90.00
#
_symmetry.space_group_name_H-M   'P 1'
#
loop_
_entity.id
_entity.type
_entity.pdbx_description
1 polymer ?
#
loop_
_entity_poly.entity_id
_entity_poly.type
_entity_poly.pdbx_seq_one_letter_code
_entity_poly.pdbx_strand_id
1 'polypeptide(L)' 'MEGLIQAIDDPHRFLDIVLSAADSTAAEAALEDQFGLSQVQARAAMNLQFRTMSEETRQLIRNEADGLRG' A
#
# COMPACT_ATOMS: atom_id res chain seq x y z
N MET A 1 -3.88 6.52 7.22
CA MET A 1 -4.35 6.53 5.82
C MET A 1 -3.33 7.16 4.88
N GLU A 2 -2.56 8.19 5.29
CA GLU A 2 -1.57 8.85 4.41
C GLU A 2 -0.53 7.89 3.81
N GLY A 3 0.10 7.02 4.60
CA GLY A 3 1.05 6.04 4.06
C GLY A 3 0.43 5.02 3.08
N LEU A 4 -0.85 4.67 3.26
CA LEU A 4 -1.58 3.80 2.34
C LEU A 4 -1.87 4.50 1.01
N ILE A 5 -2.20 5.79 1.06
CA ILE A 5 -2.37 6.63 -0.13
C ILE A 5 -1.04 6.75 -0.88
N GLN A 6 0.06 6.99 -0.16
CA GLN A 6 1.39 7.05 -0.76
C GLN A 6 1.82 5.73 -1.43
N ALA A 7 1.52 4.60 -0.79
CA ALA A 7 1.76 3.27 -1.38
C ALA A 7 0.90 2.99 -2.63
N ILE A 8 -0.29 3.60 -2.71
CA ILE A 8 -1.19 3.53 -3.88
C ILE A 8 -0.69 4.44 -5.00
N ASP A 9 -0.16 5.61 -4.66
CA ASP A 9 0.33 6.62 -5.61
C ASP A 9 1.70 6.27 -6.20
N ASP A 10 2.49 5.42 -5.53
CA ASP A 10 3.75 4.87 -6.05
C ASP A 10 3.77 3.31 -6.05
N PRO A 11 2.97 2.67 -6.92
CA PRO A 11 2.82 1.22 -6.96
C PRO A 11 4.10 0.50 -7.44
N HIS A 12 4.94 1.17 -8.22
CA HIS A 12 6.20 0.60 -8.72
C HIS A 12 7.22 0.49 -7.59
N ARG A 13 7.42 1.56 -6.81
CA ARG A 13 8.30 1.51 -5.63
C ARG A 13 7.81 0.49 -4.60
N PHE A 14 6.50 0.42 -4.39
CA PHE A 14 5.92 -0.61 -3.52
C PHE A 14 6.29 -2.01 -4.01
N LEU A 15 6.10 -2.28 -5.30
CA LEU A 15 6.39 -3.58 -5.89
C LEU A 15 7.89 -3.92 -5.83
N ASP A 16 8.77 -2.93 -6.07
CA ASP A 16 10.22 -3.11 -5.95
C ASP A 16 10.62 -3.52 -4.53
N ILE A 17 10.03 -2.89 -3.50
CA ILE A 17 10.27 -3.26 -2.09
C ILE A 17 9.81 -4.69 -1.81
N VAL A 18 8.61 -5.07 -2.27
CA VAL A 18 8.06 -6.41 -2.04
C VAL A 18 8.86 -7.49 -2.78
N LEU A 19 9.31 -7.23 -4.01
CA LEU A 19 10.06 -8.19 -4.83
C LEU A 19 11.53 -8.33 -4.40
N SER A 20 12.09 -7.32 -3.72
CA SER A 20 13.46 -7.34 -3.21
C SER A 20 13.58 -7.90 -1.79
N ALA A 21 12.46 -8.03 -1.07
CA ALA A 21 12.42 -8.62 0.26
C ALA A 21 12.64 -10.14 0.23
N ALA A 22 13.34 -10.65 1.25
CA ALA A 22 13.62 -12.09 1.37
C ALA A 22 12.37 -12.92 1.69
N ASP A 23 11.42 -12.34 2.43
CA ASP A 23 10.15 -12.95 2.81
C ASP A 23 9.09 -11.88 3.12
N SER A 24 7.87 -12.32 3.43
CA SER A 24 6.74 -11.43 3.72
C SER A 24 6.94 -10.55 4.95
N THR A 25 7.66 -11.04 5.97
CA THR A 25 7.90 -10.27 7.19
C THR A 25 8.93 -9.17 6.95
N ALA A 26 9.97 -9.46 6.15
CA ALA A 26 10.92 -8.46 5.69
C ALA A 26 10.25 -7.40 4.80
N ALA A 27 9.31 -7.80 3.95
CA ALA A 27 8.53 -6.88 3.13
C ALA A 27 7.65 -5.96 3.98
N GLU A 28 6.91 -6.50 4.96
CA GLU A 28 6.08 -5.71 5.89
C GLU A 28 6.93 -4.66 6.63
N ALA A 29 8.07 -5.07 7.21
CA ALA A 29 8.96 -4.16 7.90
C ALA A 29 9.54 -3.05 6.98
N ALA A 30 9.90 -3.39 5.75
CA ALA A 30 10.38 -2.43 4.77
C ALA A 30 9.27 -1.44 4.34
N LEU A 31 8.02 -1.89 4.24
CA LEU A 31 6.87 -1.04 3.93
C LEU A 31 6.49 -0.13 5.09
N GLU A 32 6.64 -0.58 6.34
CA GLU A 32 6.50 0.26 7.53
C GLU A 32 7.50 1.42 7.50
N ASP A 33 8.77 1.13 7.26
CA ASP A 33 9.85 2.13 7.22
C ASP A 33 9.71 3.10 6.04
N GLN A 34 9.45 2.58 4.83
CA GLN A 34 9.48 3.37 3.59
C GLN A 34 8.23 4.22 3.36
N PHE A 35 7.08 3.80 3.90
CA PHE A 35 5.79 4.47 3.70
C PHE A 35 5.17 4.96 5.01
N GLY A 36 5.87 4.86 6.15
CA GLY A 36 5.36 5.25 7.47
C GLY A 36 4.10 4.47 7.87
N LEU A 37 3.99 3.22 7.41
CA LEU A 37 2.84 2.37 7.70
C LEU A 37 2.98 1.78 9.10
N SER A 38 1.85 1.60 9.80
CA SER A 38 1.81 0.66 10.92
C SER A 38 1.82 -0.78 10.41
N GLN A 39 2.22 -1.73 11.25
CA GLN A 39 2.20 -3.16 10.92
C GLN A 39 0.86 -3.66 10.34
N VAL A 40 -0.26 -3.21 10.91
CA VAL A 40 -1.59 -3.55 10.41
C VAL A 40 -1.82 -2.97 9.01
N GLN A 41 -1.32 -1.76 8.75
CA GLN A 41 -1.44 -1.11 7.44
C GLN A 41 -0.48 -1.68 6.40
N ALA A 42 0.74 -2.08 6.77
CA ALA A 42 1.68 -2.76 5.88
C ALA A 42 1.11 -4.10 5.40
N ARG A 43 0.55 -4.88 6.33
CA ARG A 43 -0.17 -6.12 6.01
C ARG A 43 -1.40 -5.89 5.15
N ALA A 44 -2.17 -4.83 5.41
CA ALA A 44 -3.31 -4.46 4.57
C ALA A 44 -2.87 -4.00 3.17
N ALA A 45 -1.78 -3.25 3.05
CA ALA A 45 -1.24 -2.74 1.80
C ALA A 45 -0.76 -3.88 0.89
N MET A 46 -0.10 -4.91 1.45
CA MET A 46 0.26 -6.12 0.70
C MET A 46 -0.96 -6.83 0.10
N ASN A 47 -2.08 -6.88 0.81
CA ASN A 47 -3.33 -7.46 0.32
C ASN A 47 -4.05 -6.55 -0.69
N LEU A 48 -3.91 -5.22 -0.53
CA LEU A 48 -4.51 -4.23 -1.41
C LEU A 48 -3.76 -4.14 -2.75
N GLN A 49 -2.44 -4.24 -2.77
CA GLN A 49 -1.69 -3.94 -4.00
C GLN A 49 -1.96 -4.89 -5.16
N PHE A 50 -2.25 -6.16 -4.90
CA PHE A 50 -2.71 -7.07 -5.95
C PHE A 50 -4.09 -6.71 -6.51
N ARG A 51 -4.94 -6.05 -5.72
CA ARG A 51 -6.28 -5.58 -6.15
C ARG A 51 -6.20 -4.23 -6.86
N THR A 52 -5.19 -3.39 -6.58
CA THR A 52 -5.06 -2.02 -7.09
C THR A 52 -4.14 -1.85 -8.30
N MET A 53 -3.78 -2.93 -8.99
CA MET A 53 -2.91 -2.84 -10.17
C MET A 53 -3.55 -2.05 -11.33
N SER A 54 -4.88 -1.98 -11.41
CA SER A 54 -5.59 -1.13 -12.40
C SER A 54 -5.83 0.29 -11.87
N GLU A 55 -5.72 1.29 -12.77
CA GLU A 55 -6.01 2.70 -12.45
C GLU A 55 -7.47 2.90 -11.99
N GLU A 56 -8.39 2.13 -12.56
CA GLU A 56 -9.80 2.10 -12.18
C GLU A 56 -9.99 1.73 -10.71
N THR A 57 -9.30 0.69 -10.23
CA THR A 57 -9.42 0.27 -8.83
C THR A 57 -8.73 1.24 -7.87
N ARG A 58 -7.63 1.89 -8.28
CA ARG A 58 -7.02 2.99 -7.49
C ARG A 58 -7.98 4.15 -7.29
N GLN A 59 -8.71 4.54 -8.33
CA GLN A 59 -9.66 5.66 -8.26
C GLN A 59 -10.84 5.37 -7.33
N LEU A 60 -11.39 4.14 -7.35
CA LEU A 60 -12.48 3.74 -6.47
C LEU A 60 -12.11 3.81 -4.98
N ILE A 61 -10.91 3.36 -4.63
CA ILE A 61 -10.43 3.37 -3.25
C ILE A 61 -10.17 4.80 -2.75
N ARG A 62 -9.62 5.68 -3.61
CA ARG A 62 -9.47 7.11 -3.27
C ARG A 62 -10.83 7.73 -2.93
N ASN A 63 -11.84 7.48 -3.78
CA ASN A 63 -13.19 8.00 -3.57
C ASN A 63 -13.85 7.46 -2.29
N GLU A 64 -13.68 6.18 -1.96
CA GLU A 64 -14.19 5.61 -0.69
C GLU A 64 -13.48 6.21 0.54
N ALA A 65 -12.17 6.41 0.47
CA ALA A 65 -11.40 7.00 1.57
C ALA A 65 -11.82 8.45 1.86
N ASP A 66 -12.11 9.22 0.81
CA ASP A 66 -12.62 10.60 0.94
C ASP A 66 -14.03 10.62 1.52
N GLY A 67 -14.89 9.67 1.13
CA GLY A 67 -16.25 9.53 1.67
C GLY A 67 -16.29 9.17 3.16
N LEU A 68 -15.27 8.47 3.68
CA LEU A 68 -15.16 8.13 5.11
C LEU A 68 -14.58 9.25 5.98
N ARG A 69 -14.05 10.31 5.37
CA ARG A 69 -13.53 11.50 6.05
C ARG A 69 -14.56 12.64 6.16
N GLY A 70 -15.70 12.52 5.47
CA GLY A 70 -16.81 13.49 5.46
C GLY A 70 -17.84 13.25 6.57
#